data_AF-A0A2D8IR16-F1
#
_entry.id   AF-A0A2D8IR16-F1
#
_cell.length_a   1.000
_cell.length_b   1.000
_cell.length_c   1.000
_cell.angle_alpha   90.00
_cell.angle_beta   90.00
_cell.angle_gamma   90.00
#
_symmetry.space_group_name_H-M   'P 1'
#
loop_
_entity.id
_entity.type
_entity.pdbx_description
1 polymer ?
#
loop_
_entity_poly.entity_id
_entity_poly.type
_entity_poly.pdbx_seq_one_letter_code
_entity_poly.pdbx_strand_id
1 'polypeptide(L)' 'MVLRKAKSGANAGQVFWGCSAFPKCRTRVPA' A
#
# COMPACT_ATOMS: atom_id res chain seq x y z
N MET A 1 10.60 -2.53 1.42
CA MET A 1 9.24 -2.21 0.92
C MET A 1 8.66 -3.45 0.26
N VAL A 2 7.34 -3.56 0.17
CA VAL A 2 6.64 -4.71 -0.44
C VAL A 2 5.48 -4.23 -1.31
N LEU A 3 5.23 -4.91 -2.43
CA LEU A 3 4.11 -4.63 -3.30
C LEU A 3 2.82 -5.10 -2.62
N ARG A 4 1.84 -4.22 -2.45
CA ARG A 4 0.54 -4.55 -1.84
C ARG A 4 -0.60 -4.06 -2.71
N LYS A 5 -1.73 -4.77 -2.66
CA LYS A 5 -2.97 -4.36 -3.33
C LYS A 5 -3.85 -3.57 -2.34
N ALA A 6 -4.38 -2.42 -2.75
CA ALA A 6 -5.28 -1.67 -1.90
C ALA A 6 -6.60 -2.42 -1.73
N LYS A 7 -7.04 -2.58 -0.48
CA LYS A 7 -8.24 -3.34 -0.14
C LYS A 7 -9.53 -2.51 -0.23
N SER A 8 -9.42 -1.19 -0.11
CA SER A 8 -10.57 -0.28 -0.06
C SER A 8 -10.20 1.15 -0.49
N GLY A 9 -11.21 1.96 -0.78
CA GLY A 9 -11.09 3.36 -1.24
C GLY A 9 -11.01 3.50 -2.76
N ALA A 10 -10.77 4.71 -3.25
CA ALA A 10 -10.73 5.02 -4.69
C ALA A 10 -9.66 4.21 -5.46
N ASN A 11 -8.62 3.76 -4.77
CA ASN A 11 -7.55 2.93 -5.34
C ASN A 11 -7.72 1.44 -5.03
N ALA A 12 -8.91 0.99 -4.58
CA ALA A 12 -9.18 -0.42 -4.33
C ALA A 12 -8.85 -1.26 -5.56
N GLY A 13 -8.04 -2.30 -5.36
CA GLY A 13 -7.56 -3.15 -6.43
C GLY A 13 -6.26 -2.72 -7.11
N GLN A 14 -5.80 -1.48 -6.92
CA GLN A 14 -4.50 -1.04 -7.43
C GLN A 14 -3.36 -1.51 -6.54
N VAL A 15 -2.19 -1.73 -7.14
CA VAL A 15 -0.96 -2.10 -6.44
C VAL A 15 -0.14 -0.86 -6.09
N PHE A 16 0.44 -0.86 -4.90
CA PHE A 16 1.33 0.19 -4.43
C PHE A 16 2.51 -0.40 -3.66
N TRP A 17 3.63 0.30 -3.66
CA TRP A 17 4.76 -0.02 -2.79
C TRP A 17 4.51 0.50 -1.39
N GLY A 18 4.44 -0.43 -0.44
CA GLY A 18 4.14 -0.14 0.95
C GLY A 18 5.22 -0.66 1.90
N CYS A 19 5.16 -0.17 3.12
CA CYS A 19 5.94 -0.71 4.22
C CYS A 19 5.58 -2.19 4.47
N SER A 20 6.58 -3.01 4.81
CA SER A 20 6.38 -4.44 5.17
C SER A 20 5.49 -4.59 6.41
N ALA A 21 5.53 -3.62 7.32
CA ALA A 21 4.73 -3.59 8.55
C ALA A 21 3.32 -2.97 8.40
N PHE A 22 2.79 -2.81 7.19
CA PHE A 22 1.40 -2.34 7.01
C PHE A 22 0.39 -3.34 7.62
N PRO A 23 -0.66 -2.88 8.36
CA PRO A 23 -1.18 -1.50 8.47
C PRO A 23 -0.59 -0.64 9.61
N LYS A 24 0.33 -1.19 10.41
CA LYS A 24 1.00 -0.45 11.50
C LYS A 24 1.91 0.66 10.96
N CYS A 25 2.53 0.41 9.81
CA CYS A 25 3.36 1.35 9.07
C CYS A 25 2.65 1.71 7.76
N ARG A 26 2.18 2.97 7.65
CA ARG A 26 1.37 3.46 6.50
C ARG A 26 2.17 4.25 5.48
N THR A 27 3.50 4.19 5.55
CA THR A 27 4.39 4.81 4.57
C THR A 27 4.09 4.21 3.19
N ARG A 28 3.52 5.04 2.33
CA ARG A 28 3.37 4.79 0.89
C ARG A 28 4.43 5.61 0.20
N VAL A 29 5.19 4.98 -0.67
CA VAL A 29 6.14 5.70 -1.49
C VAL A 29 5.42 6.05 -2.78
N PRO A 30 5.29 7.35 -3.13
CA PRO A 30 4.83 7.72 -4.46
C PRO A 30 5.87 7.21 -5.48
N ALA A 31 5.38 6.56 -6.53
CA ALA A 31 6.14 6.35 -7.75
C ALA A 31 5.64 7.34 -8.79
#